data_AF-A0A7W6JNN1-F1
#
_entry.id   AF-A0A7W6JNN1-F1
#
_cell.length_a   1.000
_cell.length_b   1.000
_cell.length_c   1.000
_cell.angle_alpha   90.00
_cell.angle_beta   90.00
_cell.angle_gamma   90.00
#
_symmetry.space_group_name_H-M   'P 1'
#
loop_
_entity.id
_entity.type
_entity.pdbx_description
1 polymer ?
#
loop_
_entity_poly.entity_id
_entity_poly.type
_entity_poly.pdbx_seq_one_letter_code
_entity_poly.pdbx_strand_id
1 'polypeptide(L)'
;MTMAAGDKQQLIKPISQRQFELYALSLERGPNFEPSHIFSAYQVGRGSACGCILLDPERGAFTTLAMRRRVDHLWVRIDEAGPFSTPEAALDHLSISMRGGEPPEPLPPGARRRPPLMQSGARGVSPEFELLAGTVSHVPALMAVGECYLALPKPDANFVTDLQTNNFASRLFELYLLACFREQGLIVRQDHVSPDFWIEKDGAECWIEAVTANSETPRAGGIGDWVHAPQDRRERLTGAPAERFAKTLRGKLQRNYHEMEHVEGRPFAIAIADFHESGSMVWSREALPTYLYGLRADVEGEGAHRRAIGTSIANLTGKHGIPAGLFRDPDFAHLSAVIFSNAGTLAKFNRMGFLAGWRPPGLEMIRRGILFDRTPGALEPIDFELTVGSDEYQSLWPWGEAWCQELEVFHNPQAAHPIPFDLIPGATHWFERDGDVECSTIWANSVLASITHLRMSGEPATPPEETKHA
;
A
#
# COMPACT_ATOMS: atom_id res chain seq x y z
N MET A 1 7.76 5.64 -44.29
CA MET A 1 6.41 6.24 -44.29
C MET A 1 6.11 6.72 -42.88
N THR A 2 6.07 8.04 -42.68
CA THR A 2 5.77 8.66 -41.38
C THR A 2 4.26 8.67 -41.20
N MET A 3 3.71 7.85 -40.30
CA MET A 3 2.27 7.87 -40.00
C MET A 3 1.84 9.26 -39.53
N ALA A 4 0.68 9.73 -40.01
CA ALA A 4 0.14 11.04 -39.66
C ALA A 4 -0.15 11.13 -38.14
N ALA A 5 -0.15 12.34 -37.58
CA ALA A 5 -0.40 12.53 -36.14
C ALA A 5 -1.78 12.02 -35.68
N GLY A 6 -2.77 12.01 -36.59
CA GLY A 6 -4.10 11.43 -36.36
C GLY A 6 -4.08 9.90 -36.24
N ASP A 7 -3.34 9.20 -37.11
CA ASP A 7 -3.24 7.73 -37.08
C ASP A 7 -2.60 7.21 -35.78
N LYS A 8 -1.66 7.98 -35.21
CA LYS A 8 -1.03 7.65 -33.92
C LYS A 8 -1.99 7.75 -32.72
N GLN A 9 -3.12 8.45 -32.84
CA GLN A 9 -4.11 8.57 -31.76
C GLN A 9 -5.11 7.40 -31.73
N GLN A 10 -5.23 6.65 -32.83
CA GLN A 10 -6.15 5.52 -32.97
C GLN A 10 -5.46 4.16 -32.87
N LEU A 11 -4.13 4.11 -32.87
CA LEU A 11 -3.39 2.86 -32.76
C LEU A 11 -3.68 2.17 -31.42
N ILE A 12 -4.17 0.93 -31.53
CA ILE A 12 -4.31 0.00 -30.40
C ILE A 12 -2.99 -0.74 -30.25
N LYS A 13 -2.42 -0.72 -29.05
CA LYS A 13 -1.21 -1.46 -28.71
C LYS A 13 -1.45 -2.32 -27.46
N PRO A 14 -0.83 -3.50 -27.37
CA PRO A 14 -0.84 -4.25 -26.12
C PRO A 14 -0.13 -3.47 -25.01
N ILE A 15 -0.61 -3.65 -23.78
CA ILE A 15 0.04 -3.18 -22.54
C ILE A 15 0.18 -4.36 -21.58
N SER A 16 1.07 -4.24 -20.60
CA SER A 16 1.19 -5.29 -19.59
C SER A 16 -0.06 -5.35 -18.71
N GLN A 17 -0.34 -6.53 -18.17
CA GLN A 17 -1.36 -6.72 -17.14
C GLN A 17 -1.16 -5.72 -15.99
N ARG A 18 0.06 -5.61 -15.45
CA ARG A 18 0.40 -4.66 -14.37
C ARG A 18 0.11 -3.20 -14.70
N GLN A 19 0.30 -2.79 -15.97
CA GLN A 19 -0.04 -1.45 -16.41
C GLN A 19 -1.55 -1.20 -16.35
N PHE A 20 -2.35 -2.17 -16.81
CA PHE A 20 -3.80 -2.08 -16.75
C PHE A 20 -4.31 -2.15 -15.30
N GLU A 21 -3.76 -3.02 -14.47
CA GLU A 21 -4.13 -3.15 -13.05
C GLU A 21 -3.98 -1.82 -12.30
N LEU A 22 -2.88 -1.09 -12.55
CA LEU A 22 -2.67 0.24 -11.98
C LEU A 22 -3.75 1.24 -12.40
N TYR A 23 -4.24 1.18 -13.64
CA TYR A 23 -5.37 2.00 -14.11
C TYR A 23 -6.69 1.56 -13.49
N ALA A 24 -6.88 0.25 -13.34
CA ALA A 24 -8.08 -0.38 -12.81
C ALA A 24 -8.27 -0.17 -11.30
N LEU A 25 -7.29 0.36 -10.57
CA LEU A 25 -7.49 0.87 -9.19
C LEU A 25 -8.62 1.90 -9.09
N SER A 26 -8.95 2.58 -10.19
CA SER A 26 -10.08 3.51 -10.30
C SER A 26 -11.46 2.86 -10.35
N LEU A 27 -11.53 1.55 -10.59
CA LEU A 27 -12.79 0.80 -10.63
C LEU A 27 -13.28 0.51 -9.21
N GLU A 28 -14.59 0.36 -9.04
CA GLU A 28 -15.22 0.16 -7.73
C GLU A 28 -14.70 -1.08 -6.97
N ARG A 29 -14.25 -2.12 -7.68
CA ARG A 29 -13.65 -3.34 -7.11
C ARG A 29 -12.34 -3.74 -7.81
N GLY A 30 -11.73 -2.85 -8.60
CA GLY A 30 -10.56 -3.23 -9.40
C GLY A 30 -9.23 -2.95 -8.69
N PRO A 31 -8.15 -3.63 -9.10
CA PRO A 31 -8.06 -4.61 -10.18
C PRO A 31 -8.37 -6.08 -9.85
N ASN A 32 -9.09 -6.40 -8.76
CA ASN A 32 -9.51 -7.78 -8.55
C ASN A 32 -10.70 -8.13 -9.48
N PHE A 33 -10.49 -9.10 -10.38
CA PHE A 33 -11.49 -9.56 -11.35
C PHE A 33 -11.95 -11.01 -11.10
N GLU A 34 -11.63 -11.59 -9.94
CA GLU A 34 -12.00 -12.96 -9.60
C GLU A 34 -13.51 -13.22 -9.79
N PRO A 35 -13.89 -14.39 -10.33
CA PRO A 35 -13.04 -15.54 -10.66
C PRO A 35 -12.31 -15.43 -12.02
N SER A 36 -12.52 -14.34 -12.77
CA SER A 36 -11.85 -14.13 -14.06
C SER A 36 -10.43 -13.56 -13.87
N HIS A 37 -9.59 -13.73 -14.88
CA HIS A 37 -8.25 -13.12 -14.90
C HIS A 37 -8.02 -12.37 -16.22
N ILE A 38 -7.09 -11.43 -16.22
CA ILE A 38 -6.71 -10.67 -17.42
C ILE A 38 -6.04 -11.62 -18.42
N PHE A 39 -6.71 -11.87 -19.54
CA PHE A 39 -6.16 -12.62 -20.66
C PHE A 39 -5.22 -11.75 -21.50
N SER A 40 -5.64 -10.52 -21.79
CA SER A 40 -4.83 -9.52 -22.47
C SER A 40 -5.33 -8.11 -22.19
N ALA A 41 -4.45 -7.11 -22.32
CA ALA A 41 -4.79 -5.71 -22.11
C ALA A 41 -4.21 -4.82 -23.21
N TYR A 42 -4.94 -3.75 -23.51
CA TYR A 42 -4.64 -2.86 -24.62
C TYR A 42 -4.81 -1.39 -24.22
N GLN A 43 -4.12 -0.52 -24.95
CA GLN A 43 -4.22 0.92 -24.82
C GLN A 43 -4.36 1.55 -26.21
N VAL A 44 -5.14 2.62 -26.30
CA VAL A 44 -5.31 3.39 -27.53
C VAL A 44 -4.53 4.70 -27.46
N GLY A 45 -3.82 4.99 -28.54
CA GLY A 45 -3.11 6.24 -28.75
C GLY A 45 -2.08 6.53 -27.65
N ARG A 46 -2.13 7.75 -27.08
CA ARG A 46 -1.26 8.17 -25.97
C ARG A 46 -1.86 7.88 -24.58
N GLY A 47 -2.81 6.96 -24.49
CA GLY A 47 -3.42 6.56 -23.21
C GLY A 47 -4.68 7.33 -22.83
N SER A 48 -5.48 7.74 -23.82
CA SER A 48 -6.83 8.28 -23.58
C SER A 48 -7.87 7.19 -23.30
N ALA A 49 -7.64 5.97 -23.81
CA ALA A 49 -8.46 4.79 -23.59
C ALA A 49 -7.58 3.57 -23.31
N CYS A 50 -8.07 2.65 -22.50
CA CYS A 50 -7.49 1.33 -22.30
C CYS A 50 -8.61 0.30 -22.09
N GLY A 51 -8.25 -0.96 -22.12
CA GLY A 51 -9.20 -2.03 -21.84
C GLY A 51 -8.51 -3.37 -21.68
N CYS A 52 -9.23 -4.33 -21.12
CA CYS A 52 -8.77 -5.71 -21.01
C CYS A 52 -9.82 -6.68 -21.53
N ILE A 53 -9.32 -7.85 -21.92
CA ILE A 53 -10.10 -9.06 -22.11
C ILE A 53 -9.88 -9.90 -20.84
N LEU A 54 -10.96 -10.29 -20.20
CA LEU A 54 -10.97 -11.20 -19.07
C LEU A 54 -11.35 -12.60 -19.54
N LEU A 55 -10.73 -13.63 -18.96
CA LEU A 55 -11.07 -15.03 -19.17
C LEU A 55 -11.67 -15.60 -17.90
N ASP A 56 -12.90 -16.10 -18.00
CA ASP A 56 -13.51 -16.99 -17.01
C ASP A 56 -13.00 -18.42 -17.25
N PRO A 57 -12.16 -18.98 -16.36
CA PRO A 57 -11.56 -20.29 -16.57
C PRO A 57 -12.57 -21.45 -16.45
N GLU A 58 -13.67 -21.27 -15.71
CA GLU A 58 -14.69 -22.31 -15.55
C GLU A 58 -15.58 -22.42 -16.78
N ARG A 59 -15.92 -21.26 -17.37
CA ARG A 59 -16.81 -21.19 -18.54
C ARG A 59 -16.07 -21.24 -19.86
N GLY A 60 -14.75 -21.01 -19.86
CA GLY A 60 -13.96 -20.85 -21.08
C GLY A 60 -14.46 -19.68 -21.95
N ALA A 61 -15.00 -18.65 -21.30
CA ALA A 61 -15.66 -17.53 -21.94
C ALA A 61 -14.92 -16.22 -21.65
N PHE A 62 -14.99 -15.29 -22.59
CA PHE A 62 -14.30 -14.02 -22.51
C PHE A 62 -15.27 -12.88 -22.21
N THR A 63 -14.85 -11.91 -21.41
CA THR A 63 -15.54 -10.62 -21.28
C THR A 63 -14.57 -9.48 -21.60
N THR A 64 -15.10 -8.33 -21.97
CA THR A 64 -14.30 -7.15 -22.27
C THR A 64 -14.65 -6.04 -21.30
N LEU A 65 -13.65 -5.30 -20.85
CA LEU A 65 -13.82 -4.11 -20.03
C LEU A 65 -13.08 -2.95 -20.70
N ALA A 66 -13.80 -1.89 -21.08
CA ALA A 66 -13.21 -0.69 -21.65
C ALA A 66 -13.27 0.48 -20.66
N MET A 67 -12.16 1.22 -20.60
CA MET A 67 -11.98 2.38 -19.74
C MET A 67 -11.47 3.58 -20.55
N ARG A 68 -11.92 4.77 -20.18
CA ARG A 68 -11.47 6.03 -20.80
C ARG A 68 -11.12 7.05 -19.75
N ARG A 69 -10.18 7.93 -20.11
CA ARG A 69 -9.86 9.11 -19.28
C ARG A 69 -11.02 10.09 -19.35
N ARG A 70 -11.40 10.61 -18.20
CA ARG A 70 -12.26 11.78 -18.05
C ARG A 70 -11.45 13.07 -18.24
N VAL A 71 -12.11 14.21 -18.39
CA VAL A 71 -11.46 15.53 -18.55
C VAL A 71 -10.58 15.97 -17.36
N ASP A 72 -10.65 15.26 -16.22
CA ASP A 72 -9.78 15.43 -15.05
C ASP A 72 -8.80 14.25 -14.87
N HIS A 73 -8.62 13.46 -15.92
CA HIS A 73 -7.73 12.29 -16.00
C HIS A 73 -8.14 11.07 -15.17
N LEU A 74 -9.22 11.09 -14.39
CA LEU A 74 -9.73 9.86 -13.78
C LEU A 74 -10.08 8.84 -14.87
N TRP A 75 -9.65 7.59 -14.70
CA TRP A 75 -10.15 6.49 -15.53
C TRP A 75 -11.57 6.13 -15.10
N VAL A 76 -12.46 6.00 -16.08
CA VAL A 76 -13.85 5.56 -15.86
C VAL A 76 -14.18 4.40 -16.77
N ARG A 77 -14.91 3.42 -16.24
CA ARG A 77 -15.51 2.35 -17.05
C ARG A 77 -16.55 2.98 -17.98
N ILE A 78 -16.44 2.67 -19.28
CA ILE A 78 -17.37 3.16 -20.30
C ILE A 78 -18.17 2.05 -20.95
N ASP A 79 -17.68 0.81 -20.89
CA ASP A 79 -18.32 -0.33 -21.51
C ASP A 79 -17.81 -1.64 -20.88
N GLU A 80 -18.70 -2.62 -20.78
CA GLU A 80 -18.41 -3.98 -20.34
C GLU A 80 -19.37 -4.94 -21.05
N ALA A 81 -18.84 -6.00 -21.66
CA ALA A 81 -19.65 -6.92 -22.45
C ALA A 81 -19.12 -8.35 -22.44
N GLY A 82 -19.99 -9.27 -22.85
CA GLY A 82 -19.75 -10.70 -22.96
C GLY A 82 -20.99 -11.51 -22.55
N PRO A 83 -20.88 -12.84 -22.50
CA PRO A 83 -19.70 -13.63 -22.82
C PRO A 83 -19.42 -13.68 -24.33
N PHE A 84 -18.15 -13.65 -24.71
CA PHE A 84 -17.64 -13.94 -26.05
C PHE A 84 -17.02 -15.35 -26.07
N SER A 85 -17.18 -16.06 -27.19
CA SER A 85 -16.66 -17.42 -27.34
C SER A 85 -15.18 -17.48 -27.72
N THR A 86 -14.59 -16.38 -28.24
CA THR A 86 -13.18 -16.34 -28.64
C THR A 86 -12.54 -15.00 -28.25
N PRO A 87 -11.21 -14.96 -28.02
CA PRO A 87 -10.52 -13.73 -27.71
C PRO A 87 -10.50 -12.74 -28.88
N GLU A 88 -10.62 -13.21 -30.13
CA GLU A 88 -10.71 -12.34 -31.32
C GLU A 88 -12.02 -11.57 -31.34
N ALA A 89 -13.16 -12.24 -31.08
CA ALA A 89 -14.45 -11.56 -31.01
C ALA A 89 -14.50 -10.55 -29.86
N ALA A 90 -13.89 -10.89 -28.72
CA ALA A 90 -13.70 -9.97 -27.61
C ALA A 90 -12.80 -8.78 -27.99
N LEU A 91 -11.70 -9.01 -28.72
CA LEU A 91 -10.82 -7.93 -29.16
C LEU A 91 -11.50 -7.01 -30.18
N ASP A 92 -12.26 -7.55 -31.13
CA ASP A 92 -13.05 -6.77 -32.09
C ASP A 92 -14.02 -5.83 -31.36
N HIS A 93 -14.78 -6.37 -30.40
CA HIS A 93 -15.67 -5.57 -29.56
C HIS A 93 -14.90 -4.50 -28.78
N LEU A 94 -13.84 -4.90 -28.06
CA LEU A 94 -13.05 -4.00 -27.22
C LEU A 94 -12.44 -2.86 -28.03
N SER A 95 -11.98 -3.13 -29.26
CA SER A 95 -11.38 -2.15 -30.15
C SER A 95 -12.33 -1.01 -30.50
N ILE A 96 -13.62 -1.34 -30.69
CA ILE A 96 -14.69 -0.39 -30.97
C ILE A 96 -15.08 0.34 -29.69
N SER A 97 -15.30 -0.40 -28.59
CA SER A 97 -15.74 0.15 -27.31
C SER A 97 -14.77 1.16 -26.72
N MET A 98 -13.45 0.99 -26.91
CA MET A 98 -12.46 1.96 -26.43
C MET A 98 -12.61 3.35 -27.08
N ARG A 99 -13.32 3.49 -28.22
CA ARG A 99 -13.62 4.77 -28.87
C ARG A 99 -12.37 5.62 -29.17
N GLY A 100 -11.35 5.01 -29.75
CA GLY A 100 -10.06 5.63 -30.06
C GLY A 100 -10.17 6.97 -30.80
N GLY A 101 -9.54 8.01 -30.28
CA GLY A 101 -9.54 9.36 -30.88
C GLY A 101 -10.72 10.27 -30.47
N GLU A 102 -11.75 9.75 -29.79
CA GLU A 102 -12.78 10.60 -29.20
C GLU A 102 -12.24 11.47 -28.04
N PRO A 103 -12.87 12.62 -27.73
CA PRO A 103 -12.52 13.43 -26.56
C PRO A 103 -12.66 12.66 -25.22
N PRO A 104 -11.95 13.08 -24.16
CA PRO A 104 -12.11 12.52 -22.82
C PRO A 104 -13.56 12.61 -22.32
N GLU A 105 -13.95 11.67 -21.46
CA GLU A 105 -15.28 11.65 -20.86
C GLU A 105 -15.55 12.93 -20.04
N PRO A 106 -16.79 13.45 -20.01
CA PRO A 106 -17.12 14.66 -19.25
C PRO A 106 -17.15 14.40 -17.74
N LEU A 107 -17.07 15.47 -16.94
CA LEU A 107 -17.33 15.39 -15.50
C LEU A 107 -18.82 15.14 -15.24
N PRO A 108 -19.18 14.26 -14.29
CA PRO A 108 -20.54 14.17 -13.79
C PRO A 108 -21.03 15.50 -13.22
N PRO A 109 -22.34 15.81 -13.28
CA PRO A 109 -22.90 16.99 -12.64
C PRO A 109 -22.51 17.08 -11.16
N GLY A 110 -22.01 18.24 -10.73
CA GLY A 110 -21.58 18.47 -9.35
C GLY A 110 -20.20 17.92 -8.98
N ALA A 111 -19.55 17.14 -9.84
CA ALA A 111 -18.20 16.66 -9.60
C ALA A 111 -17.17 17.80 -9.73
N ARG A 112 -16.26 17.90 -8.76
CA ARG A 112 -15.14 18.85 -8.82
C ARG A 112 -14.01 18.25 -9.65
N ARG A 113 -13.39 19.07 -10.50
CA ARG A 113 -12.16 18.69 -11.22
C ARG A 113 -11.04 18.51 -10.19
N ARG A 114 -10.32 17.39 -10.29
CA ARG A 114 -9.11 17.14 -9.48
C ARG A 114 -8.00 18.14 -9.85
N PRO A 115 -7.37 18.81 -8.87
CA PRO A 115 -6.19 19.62 -9.14
C PRO A 115 -5.05 18.77 -9.73
N PRO A 116 -4.29 19.28 -10.72
CA PRO A 116 -3.13 18.57 -11.27
C PRO A 116 -2.02 18.40 -10.23
N LEU A 117 -1.50 17.18 -10.07
CA LEU A 117 -0.46 16.87 -9.10
C LEU A 117 0.84 17.66 -9.35
N MET A 118 1.22 17.82 -10.62
CA MET A 118 2.50 18.44 -11.03
C MET A 118 2.47 19.98 -11.06
N GLN A 119 1.31 20.60 -10.82
CA GLN A 119 1.21 22.05 -10.78
C GLN A 119 1.52 22.53 -9.36
N SER A 120 2.75 23.00 -9.13
CA SER A 120 3.17 23.48 -7.81
C SER A 120 2.35 24.68 -7.34
N GLY A 121 1.89 24.62 -6.10
CA GLY A 121 1.21 25.74 -5.45
C GLY A 121 2.16 26.87 -5.02
N ALA A 122 1.59 28.00 -4.60
CA ALA A 122 2.36 29.17 -4.15
C ALA A 122 3.18 28.95 -2.86
N ARG A 123 2.96 27.84 -2.14
CA ARG A 123 3.63 27.50 -0.88
C ARG A 123 4.97 26.77 -1.09
N GLY A 124 5.41 26.59 -2.33
CA GLY A 124 6.58 25.77 -2.66
C GLY A 124 6.27 24.28 -2.52
N VAL A 125 7.31 23.46 -2.58
CA VAL A 125 7.24 22.00 -2.50
C VAL A 125 8.20 21.46 -1.43
N SER A 126 7.93 20.27 -0.90
CA SER A 126 8.83 19.57 0.02
C SER A 126 9.95 18.86 -0.74
N PRO A 127 11.10 18.56 -0.09
CA PRO A 127 12.18 17.79 -0.72
C PRO A 127 11.72 16.42 -1.25
N GLU A 128 10.80 15.75 -0.56
CA GLU A 128 10.24 14.47 -0.99
C GLU A 128 9.43 14.61 -2.29
N PHE A 129 8.64 15.69 -2.39
CA PHE A 129 7.91 15.99 -3.62
C PHE A 129 8.85 16.43 -4.75
N GLU A 130 9.91 17.20 -4.45
CA GLU A 130 10.95 17.55 -5.42
C GLU A 130 11.67 16.31 -5.96
N LEU A 131 11.98 15.34 -5.10
CA LEU A 131 12.55 14.05 -5.51
C LEU A 131 11.62 13.28 -6.45
N LEU A 132 10.34 13.17 -6.07
CA LEU A 132 9.29 12.50 -6.84
C LEU A 132 9.08 13.15 -8.23
N ALA A 133 8.96 14.47 -8.26
CA ALA A 133 8.61 15.24 -9.46
C ALA A 133 9.83 15.58 -10.35
N GLY A 134 11.03 15.62 -9.77
CA GLY A 134 12.22 16.19 -10.38
C GLY A 134 13.26 15.18 -10.88
N THR A 135 13.14 13.89 -10.55
CA THR A 135 14.17 12.89 -10.91
C THR A 135 13.65 11.79 -11.84
N VAL A 136 14.47 11.44 -12.84
CA VAL A 136 14.13 10.41 -13.84
C VAL A 136 13.96 9.04 -13.20
N SER A 137 14.74 8.73 -12.17
CA SER A 137 14.68 7.47 -11.43
C SER A 137 13.36 7.31 -10.65
N HIS A 138 12.64 8.40 -10.36
CA HIS A 138 11.35 8.40 -9.66
C HIS A 138 10.13 8.56 -10.58
N VAL A 139 10.32 8.63 -11.91
CA VAL A 139 9.20 8.57 -12.87
C VAL A 139 8.26 7.39 -12.62
N PRO A 140 8.73 6.16 -12.30
CA PRO A 140 7.83 5.06 -11.99
C PRO A 140 6.93 5.36 -10.78
N ALA A 141 7.51 5.88 -9.69
CA ALA A 141 6.73 6.32 -8.52
C ALA A 141 5.75 7.45 -8.87
N LEU A 142 6.18 8.45 -9.65
CA LEU A 142 5.33 9.56 -10.04
C LEU A 142 4.08 9.08 -10.77
N MET A 143 4.23 8.12 -11.68
CA MET A 143 3.09 7.53 -12.38
C MET A 143 2.19 6.74 -11.43
N ALA A 144 2.74 5.91 -10.55
CA ALA A 144 1.95 5.13 -9.60
C ALA A 144 1.19 6.03 -8.60
N VAL A 145 1.86 7.04 -8.04
CA VAL A 145 1.25 8.06 -7.15
C VAL A 145 0.14 8.80 -7.88
N GLY A 146 0.38 9.20 -9.14
CA GLY A 146 -0.62 9.88 -9.97
C GLY A 146 -1.87 9.04 -10.20
N GLU A 147 -1.73 7.76 -10.58
CA GLU A 147 -2.89 6.88 -10.77
C GLU A 147 -3.65 6.62 -9.46
N CYS A 148 -2.95 6.41 -8.35
CA CYS A 148 -3.59 6.23 -7.04
C CYS A 148 -4.34 7.50 -6.60
N TYR A 149 -3.75 8.68 -6.78
CA TYR A 149 -4.41 9.96 -6.48
C TYR A 149 -5.66 10.16 -7.34
N LEU A 150 -5.60 9.81 -8.62
CA LEU A 150 -6.76 9.87 -9.50
C LEU A 150 -7.82 8.84 -9.09
N ALA A 151 -7.44 7.69 -8.54
CA ALA A 151 -8.34 6.64 -8.08
C ALA A 151 -9.00 6.92 -6.70
N LEU A 152 -8.48 7.83 -5.87
CA LEU A 152 -9.09 8.17 -4.58
C LEU A 152 -10.58 8.52 -4.75
N PRO A 153 -11.52 7.95 -3.99
CA PRO A 153 -12.95 8.20 -4.19
C PRO A 153 -13.32 9.68 -4.13
N LYS A 154 -12.81 10.40 -3.13
CA LYS A 154 -13.16 11.80 -2.87
C LYS A 154 -12.02 12.49 -2.11
N PRO A 155 -10.86 12.76 -2.75
CA PRO A 155 -9.77 13.46 -2.10
C PRO A 155 -10.25 14.83 -1.61
N ASP A 156 -9.81 15.23 -0.41
CA ASP A 156 -10.14 16.56 0.11
C ASP A 156 -9.51 17.68 -0.72
N ALA A 157 -10.00 18.91 -0.54
CA ALA A 157 -9.59 20.06 -1.35
C ALA A 157 -8.11 20.43 -1.18
N ASN A 158 -7.49 20.07 -0.06
CA ASN A 158 -6.10 20.37 0.25
C ASN A 158 -5.14 19.23 -0.12
N PHE A 159 -5.65 18.05 -0.53
CA PHE A 159 -4.85 16.85 -0.79
C PHE A 159 -3.58 17.12 -1.60
N VAL A 160 -3.69 17.80 -2.75
CA VAL A 160 -2.53 18.10 -3.60
C VAL A 160 -1.56 19.06 -2.92
N THR A 161 -2.05 20.07 -2.20
CA THR A 161 -1.19 21.00 -1.45
C THR A 161 -0.47 20.28 -0.31
N ASP A 162 -1.16 19.38 0.38
CA ASP A 162 -0.61 18.58 1.47
C ASP A 162 0.46 17.61 0.97
N LEU A 163 0.16 16.89 -0.13
CA LEU A 163 1.10 15.99 -0.78
C LEU A 163 2.31 16.75 -1.36
N GLN A 164 2.15 17.98 -1.81
CA GLN A 164 3.26 18.81 -2.28
C GLN A 164 4.12 19.38 -1.15
N THR A 165 3.62 19.45 0.08
CA THR A 165 4.27 20.18 1.18
C THR A 165 4.56 19.28 2.39
N ASN A 166 4.29 19.74 3.62
CA ASN A 166 4.78 19.07 4.83
C ASN A 166 3.99 17.80 5.21
N ASN A 167 2.92 17.47 4.49
CA ASN A 167 2.06 16.31 4.74
C ASN A 167 2.30 15.19 3.72
N PHE A 168 3.43 15.22 3.00
CA PHE A 168 3.79 14.25 1.96
C PHE A 168 3.61 12.79 2.43
N ALA A 169 4.22 12.42 3.57
CA ALA A 169 4.18 11.06 4.09
C ALA A 169 2.75 10.58 4.42
N SER A 170 1.95 11.44 5.05
CA SER A 170 0.55 11.13 5.36
C SER A 170 -0.28 10.89 4.10
N ARG A 171 -0.16 11.78 3.10
CA ARG A 171 -0.88 11.62 1.83
C ARG A 171 -0.40 10.44 1.03
N LEU A 172 0.90 10.13 1.05
CA LEU A 172 1.44 8.93 0.41
C LEU A 172 0.91 7.66 1.07
N PHE A 173 0.77 7.65 2.40
CA PHE A 173 0.21 6.52 3.13
C PHE A 173 -1.27 6.29 2.81
N GLU A 174 -2.07 7.36 2.70
CA GLU A 174 -3.47 7.26 2.21
C GLU A 174 -3.55 6.64 0.81
N LEU A 175 -2.66 7.04 -0.11
CA LEU A 175 -2.61 6.45 -1.46
C LEU A 175 -2.20 4.98 -1.43
N TYR A 176 -1.28 4.61 -0.54
CA TYR A 176 -0.86 3.23 -0.36
C TYR A 176 -2.02 2.37 0.15
N LEU A 177 -2.72 2.81 1.20
CA LEU A 177 -3.89 2.11 1.75
C LEU A 177 -4.98 1.92 0.69
N LEU A 178 -5.29 2.96 -0.08
CA LEU A 178 -6.22 2.85 -1.21
C LEU A 178 -5.77 1.74 -2.16
N ALA A 179 -4.51 1.72 -2.57
CA ALA A 179 -4.00 0.74 -3.51
C ALA A 179 -4.08 -0.69 -2.94
N CYS A 180 -3.73 -0.89 -1.66
CA CYS A 180 -3.86 -2.17 -0.98
C CYS A 180 -5.30 -2.68 -0.97
N PHE A 181 -6.27 -1.81 -0.64
CA PHE A 181 -7.68 -2.21 -0.55
C PHE A 181 -8.27 -2.49 -1.93
N ARG A 182 -8.03 -1.60 -2.90
CA ARG A 182 -8.54 -1.73 -4.27
C ARG A 182 -7.99 -2.97 -4.99
N GLU A 183 -6.68 -3.24 -4.87
CA GLU A 183 -6.03 -4.44 -5.41
C GLU A 183 -6.71 -5.74 -4.99
N GLN A 184 -7.23 -5.80 -3.76
CA GLN A 184 -7.89 -6.99 -3.22
C GLN A 184 -9.40 -7.06 -3.53
N GLY A 185 -9.93 -6.06 -4.23
CA GLY A 185 -11.34 -6.00 -4.63
C GLY A 185 -12.28 -5.32 -3.63
N LEU A 186 -11.73 -4.63 -2.62
CA LEU A 186 -12.54 -3.92 -1.65
C LEU A 186 -13.16 -2.67 -2.27
N ILE A 187 -14.43 -2.43 -1.93
CA ILE A 187 -15.02 -1.10 -2.10
C ILE A 187 -14.35 -0.17 -1.10
N VAL A 188 -13.97 1.03 -1.54
CA VAL A 188 -13.40 2.08 -0.68
C VAL A 188 -14.21 3.35 -0.85
N ARG A 189 -14.70 3.95 0.23
CA ARG A 189 -15.43 5.22 0.21
C ARG A 189 -14.81 6.24 1.14
N GLN A 190 -15.05 7.52 0.83
CA GLN A 190 -14.58 8.69 1.58
C GLN A 190 -15.73 9.70 1.73
N ASP A 191 -16.92 9.21 2.05
CA ASP A 191 -18.14 10.03 2.04
C ASP A 191 -18.18 11.01 3.23
N HIS A 192 -17.45 10.68 4.30
CA HIS A 192 -17.34 11.44 5.54
C HIS A 192 -15.94 12.07 5.67
N VAL A 193 -15.82 13.12 6.49
CA VAL A 193 -14.53 13.79 6.76
C VAL A 193 -13.60 12.91 7.61
N SER A 194 -14.17 12.04 8.43
CA SER A 194 -13.45 11.08 9.27
C SER A 194 -14.38 9.94 9.70
N PRO A 195 -13.89 8.70 9.89
CA PRO A 195 -12.56 8.23 9.54
C PRO A 195 -12.24 8.33 8.03
N ASP A 196 -10.97 8.31 7.66
CA ASP A 196 -10.50 8.57 6.28
C ASP A 196 -11.10 7.61 5.23
N PHE A 197 -11.35 6.36 5.58
CA PHE A 197 -11.93 5.35 4.70
C PHE A 197 -13.05 4.56 5.36
N TRP A 198 -14.06 4.21 4.56
CA TRP A 198 -14.89 3.03 4.79
C TRP A 198 -14.55 1.99 3.74
N ILE A 199 -14.32 0.76 4.17
CA ILE A 199 -14.01 -0.37 3.29
C ILE A 199 -15.06 -1.48 3.42
N GLU A 200 -15.34 -2.17 2.32
CA GLU A 200 -16.29 -3.30 2.30
C GLU A 200 -15.85 -4.39 1.32
N LYS A 201 -16.05 -5.64 1.74
CA LYS A 201 -15.95 -6.83 0.89
C LYS A 201 -16.90 -7.92 1.38
N ASP A 202 -17.73 -8.42 0.47
CA ASP A 202 -18.67 -9.53 0.68
C ASP A 202 -19.53 -9.40 1.95
N GLY A 203 -19.96 -8.18 2.26
CA GLY A 203 -20.78 -7.83 3.42
C GLY A 203 -20.01 -7.57 4.72
N ALA A 204 -18.70 -7.85 4.77
CA ALA A 204 -17.83 -7.39 5.85
C ALA A 204 -17.41 -5.94 5.60
N GLU A 205 -17.37 -5.12 6.64
CA GLU A 205 -17.00 -3.70 6.54
C GLU A 205 -16.08 -3.24 7.67
N CYS A 206 -15.39 -2.12 7.46
CA CYS A 206 -14.61 -1.45 8.49
C CYS A 206 -14.42 0.04 8.18
N TRP A 207 -14.49 0.88 9.22
CA TRP A 207 -14.01 2.25 9.18
C TRP A 207 -12.53 2.34 9.55
N ILE A 208 -11.74 3.07 8.77
CA ILE A 208 -10.29 3.17 8.93
C ILE A 208 -9.88 4.63 9.01
N GLU A 209 -9.20 4.99 10.10
CA GLU A 209 -8.47 6.25 10.22
C GLU A 209 -7.00 6.02 9.88
N ALA A 210 -6.44 6.78 8.95
CA ALA A 210 -5.03 6.73 8.59
C ALA A 210 -4.22 7.74 9.42
N VAL A 211 -3.07 7.29 9.93
CA VAL A 211 -2.16 8.15 10.70
C VAL A 211 -0.71 7.79 10.43
N THR A 212 0.15 8.79 10.53
CA THR A 212 1.61 8.61 10.50
C THR A 212 2.21 8.97 11.85
N ALA A 213 3.05 8.10 12.38
CA ALA A 213 3.89 8.41 13.53
C ALA A 213 5.06 9.26 13.05
N ASN A 214 4.93 10.58 13.13
CA ASN A 214 5.95 11.52 12.65
C ASN A 214 6.92 11.91 13.77
N SER A 215 8.04 12.51 13.38
CA SER A 215 8.96 13.16 14.31
C SER A 215 8.34 14.43 14.91
N GLU A 216 8.81 14.81 16.10
CA GLU A 216 8.54 16.14 16.66
C GLU A 216 9.28 17.23 15.86
N THR A 217 10.39 16.87 15.21
CA THR A 217 11.14 17.75 14.31
C THR A 217 10.57 17.63 12.90
N PRO A 218 10.03 18.71 12.31
CA PRO A 218 9.52 18.67 10.94
C PRO A 218 10.56 18.11 9.96
N ARG A 219 10.15 17.18 9.09
CA ARG A 219 10.95 16.56 8.01
C ARG A 219 12.04 15.57 8.43
N ALA A 220 12.20 15.23 9.71
CA ALA A 220 13.23 14.28 10.13
C ALA A 220 13.03 12.85 9.59
N GLY A 221 11.78 12.43 9.36
CA GLY A 221 11.48 11.12 8.74
C GLY A 221 11.50 11.09 7.22
N GLY A 222 11.88 12.20 6.58
CA GLY A 222 11.96 12.35 5.13
C GLY A 222 13.35 12.01 4.58
N ILE A 223 13.79 12.79 3.60
CA ILE A 223 15.13 12.67 3.02
C ILE A 223 16.16 13.18 4.04
N GLY A 224 16.93 12.28 4.63
CA GLY A 224 17.98 12.59 5.61
C GLY A 224 18.92 11.41 5.87
N ASP A 225 19.93 11.63 6.71
CA ASP A 225 20.92 10.61 7.08
C ASP A 225 20.24 9.36 7.64
N TRP A 226 20.70 8.18 7.20
CA TRP A 226 20.12 6.91 7.60
C TRP A 226 20.27 6.67 9.11
N VAL A 227 19.16 6.40 9.80
CA VAL A 227 19.15 6.07 11.22
C VAL A 227 19.00 4.55 11.41
N HIS A 228 20.04 3.94 11.96
CA HIS A 228 20.06 2.52 12.29
C HIS A 228 19.22 2.21 13.53
N ALA A 229 18.75 0.96 13.62
CA ALA A 229 18.03 0.47 14.79
C ALA A 229 18.86 0.62 16.06
N PRO A 230 18.24 0.89 17.22
CA PRO A 230 18.92 0.78 18.51
C PRO A 230 19.55 -0.61 18.68
N GLN A 231 20.83 -0.66 19.06
CA GLN A 231 21.54 -1.92 19.30
C GLN A 231 20.97 -2.70 20.50
N ASP A 232 20.48 -1.98 21.50
CA ASP A 232 19.77 -2.59 22.62
C ASP A 232 18.37 -3.03 22.17
N ARG A 233 18.16 -4.34 22.13
CA ARG A 233 16.88 -4.95 21.78
C ARG A 233 15.74 -4.49 22.69
N ARG A 234 16.03 -4.22 23.97
CA ARG A 234 15.02 -3.69 24.90
C ARG A 234 14.58 -2.28 24.48
N GLU A 235 15.52 -1.42 24.13
CA GLU A 235 15.19 -0.08 23.61
C GLU A 235 14.40 -0.17 22.30
N ARG A 236 14.80 -1.06 21.39
CA ARG A 236 14.11 -1.28 20.11
C ARG A 236 12.65 -1.73 20.29
N LEU A 237 12.38 -2.64 21.23
CA LEU A 237 11.05 -3.24 21.42
C LEU A 237 10.14 -2.48 22.39
N THR A 238 10.69 -1.92 23.46
CA THR A 238 9.90 -1.32 24.55
C THR A 238 10.26 0.14 24.83
N GLY A 239 11.29 0.69 24.18
CA GLY A 239 11.79 2.04 24.41
C GLY A 239 11.06 3.13 23.63
N ALA A 240 11.82 4.11 23.14
CA ALA A 240 11.29 5.27 22.41
C ALA A 240 10.41 4.93 21.18
N PRO A 241 10.72 3.90 20.36
CA PRO A 241 9.87 3.55 19.21
C PRO A 241 8.47 3.10 19.62
N ALA A 242 8.38 2.25 20.65
CA ALA A 242 7.09 1.80 21.20
C ALA A 242 6.29 2.97 21.79
N GLU A 243 6.94 3.87 22.53
CA GLU A 243 6.26 5.04 23.09
C GLU A 243 5.72 5.98 22.01
N ARG A 244 6.38 6.06 20.85
CA ARG A 244 5.90 6.87 19.73
C ARG A 244 4.62 6.30 19.13
N PHE A 245 4.57 5.00 18.88
CA PHE A 245 3.33 4.33 18.46
C PHE A 245 2.24 4.55 19.50
N ALA A 246 2.56 4.37 20.79
CA ALA A 246 1.62 4.54 21.87
C ALA A 246 1.03 5.96 21.93
N LYS A 247 1.86 6.99 21.83
CA LYS A 247 1.40 8.38 21.79
C LYS A 247 0.51 8.67 20.58
N THR A 248 0.89 8.18 19.41
CA THR A 248 0.15 8.39 18.16
C THR A 248 -1.23 7.74 18.21
N LEU A 249 -1.28 6.46 18.60
CA LEU A 249 -2.54 5.70 18.70
C LEU A 249 -3.47 6.29 19.77
N ARG A 250 -2.95 6.58 20.98
CA ARG A 250 -3.76 7.18 22.04
C ARG A 250 -4.29 8.56 21.67
N GLY A 251 -3.50 9.37 20.97
CA GLY A 251 -3.93 10.68 20.47
C GLY A 251 -5.08 10.58 19.45
N LYS A 252 -5.10 9.53 18.63
CA LYS A 252 -6.22 9.25 17.71
C LYS A 252 -7.44 8.70 18.43
N LEU A 253 -7.26 7.80 19.40
CA LEU A 253 -8.38 7.25 20.19
C LEU A 253 -9.16 8.32 20.96
N GLN A 254 -8.51 9.41 21.38
CA GLN A 254 -9.17 10.58 22.00
C GLN A 254 -10.16 11.32 21.09
N ARG A 255 -10.23 10.99 19.80
CA ARG A 255 -11.20 11.56 18.85
C ARG A 255 -12.55 10.86 18.88
N ASN A 256 -12.69 9.77 19.62
CA ASN A 256 -13.93 9.02 19.80
C ASN A 256 -14.65 8.71 18.48
N TYR A 257 -13.92 8.22 17.47
CA TYR A 257 -14.50 7.90 16.16
C TYR A 257 -15.70 6.95 16.25
N HIS A 258 -15.68 6.03 17.22
CA HIS A 258 -16.76 5.07 17.49
C HIS A 258 -18.08 5.71 17.95
N GLU A 259 -18.07 6.96 18.43
CA GLU A 259 -19.27 7.71 18.83
C GLU A 259 -19.89 8.48 17.66
N MET A 260 -19.26 8.48 16.47
CA MET A 260 -19.83 9.12 15.28
C MET A 260 -21.00 8.29 14.73
N GLU A 261 -22.09 8.96 14.34
CA GLU A 261 -23.33 8.32 13.86
C GLU A 261 -23.10 7.25 12.77
N HIS A 262 -22.14 7.48 11.86
CA HIS A 262 -21.83 6.54 10.77
C HIS A 262 -20.90 5.39 11.17
N VAL A 263 -20.27 5.43 12.34
CA VAL A 263 -19.31 4.43 12.84
C VAL A 263 -19.89 3.61 14.01
N GLU A 264 -20.81 4.19 14.79
CA GLU A 264 -21.41 3.55 15.96
C GLU A 264 -21.93 2.13 15.65
N GLY A 265 -21.52 1.16 16.47
CA GLY A 265 -21.91 -0.23 16.32
C GLY A 265 -21.20 -1.01 15.20
N ARG A 266 -20.14 -0.45 14.60
CA ARG A 266 -19.42 -1.04 13.45
C ARG A 266 -17.92 -1.22 13.74
N PRO A 267 -17.23 -2.10 13.00
CA PRO A 267 -15.78 -2.26 13.13
C PRO A 267 -15.01 -0.98 12.80
N PHE A 268 -14.05 -0.62 13.65
CA PHE A 268 -13.18 0.54 13.51
C PHE A 268 -11.71 0.16 13.69
N ALA A 269 -10.85 0.59 12.78
CA ALA A 269 -9.40 0.40 12.87
C ALA A 269 -8.64 1.71 12.68
N ILE A 270 -7.44 1.74 13.24
CA ILE A 270 -6.45 2.78 12.95
C ILE A 270 -5.36 2.15 12.08
N ALA A 271 -5.16 2.68 10.88
CA ALA A 271 -4.03 2.37 10.04
C ALA A 271 -2.86 3.30 10.37
N ILE A 272 -1.70 2.74 10.69
CA ILE A 272 -0.51 3.49 11.12
C ILE A 272 0.73 3.09 10.33
N ALA A 273 1.53 4.08 9.95
CA ALA A 273 2.87 3.92 9.39
C ALA A 273 3.86 4.83 10.11
N ASP A 274 5.13 4.44 10.16
CA ASP A 274 6.14 5.12 10.97
C ASP A 274 7.13 5.95 10.14
N PHE A 275 6.97 7.27 10.17
CA PHE A 275 7.81 8.22 9.43
C PHE A 275 8.54 9.16 10.40
N HIS A 276 9.06 8.63 11.50
CA HIS A 276 9.70 9.48 12.51
C HIS A 276 11.18 9.75 12.27
N GLU A 277 11.89 8.85 11.61
CA GLU A 277 13.31 9.01 11.25
C GLU A 277 13.58 8.35 9.89
N SER A 278 14.59 8.83 9.17
CA SER A 278 15.11 8.15 7.98
C SER A 278 15.52 6.72 8.33
N GLY A 279 14.96 5.73 7.65
CA GLY A 279 15.20 4.30 7.91
C GLY A 279 14.33 3.65 9.00
N SER A 280 13.53 4.41 9.75
CA SER A 280 12.64 3.88 10.81
C SER A 280 11.72 2.74 10.35
N MET A 281 11.19 2.85 9.13
CA MET A 281 10.37 1.82 8.47
C MET A 281 11.02 0.43 8.41
N VAL A 282 12.35 0.33 8.51
CA VAL A 282 13.06 -0.96 8.44
C VAL A 282 13.11 -1.67 9.80
N TRP A 283 13.00 -0.96 10.92
CA TRP A 283 13.30 -1.54 12.23
C TRP A 283 12.27 -1.27 13.33
N SER A 284 11.38 -0.27 13.19
CA SER A 284 10.46 0.10 14.26
C SER A 284 9.25 -0.83 14.40
N ARG A 285 8.95 -1.61 13.34
CA ARG A 285 7.83 -2.55 13.25
C ARG A 285 7.70 -3.48 14.46
N GLU A 286 8.81 -3.97 15.02
CA GLU A 286 8.78 -4.91 16.15
C GLU A 286 8.27 -4.28 17.48
N ALA A 287 8.35 -2.96 17.60
CA ALA A 287 7.91 -2.23 18.79
C ALA A 287 6.37 -2.14 18.90
N LEU A 288 5.69 -2.11 17.76
CA LEU A 288 4.24 -1.97 17.69
C LEU A 288 3.49 -3.15 18.33
N PRO A 289 3.66 -4.42 17.91
CA PRO A 289 2.95 -5.54 18.53
C PRO A 289 3.27 -5.68 20.03
N THR A 290 4.49 -5.32 20.44
CA THR A 290 4.89 -5.29 21.86
C THR A 290 4.00 -4.33 22.67
N TYR A 291 3.77 -3.12 22.14
CA TYR A 291 2.86 -2.16 22.75
C TYR A 291 1.39 -2.62 22.69
N LEU A 292 0.93 -3.16 21.57
CA LEU A 292 -0.48 -3.52 21.38
C LEU A 292 -0.94 -4.64 22.31
N TYR A 293 -0.17 -5.74 22.39
CA TYR A 293 -0.54 -6.93 23.18
C TYR A 293 -0.01 -6.91 24.62
N GLY A 294 0.96 -6.04 24.93
CA GLY A 294 1.63 -6.02 26.23
C GLY A 294 2.58 -7.21 26.43
N LEU A 295 3.08 -7.77 25.32
CA LEU A 295 3.96 -8.94 25.28
C LEU A 295 5.23 -8.59 24.52
N ARG A 296 6.38 -8.58 25.20
CA ARG A 296 7.68 -8.45 24.55
C ARG A 296 8.13 -9.82 24.07
N ALA A 297 8.41 -9.97 22.77
CA ALA A 297 9.06 -11.17 22.27
C ALA A 297 10.46 -11.30 22.89
N ASP A 298 10.81 -12.43 23.47
CA ASP A 298 12.14 -12.76 24.00
C ASP A 298 12.58 -14.14 23.49
N VAL A 299 13.86 -14.47 23.68
CA VAL A 299 14.41 -15.80 23.37
C VAL A 299 14.92 -16.41 24.67
N GLU A 300 14.46 -17.63 24.96
CA GLU A 300 14.93 -18.43 26.09
C GLU A 300 15.74 -19.64 25.59
N GLY A 301 16.66 -20.14 26.41
CA GLY A 301 17.48 -21.30 26.11
C GLY A 301 18.77 -20.97 25.36
N GLU A 302 19.60 -21.99 25.15
CA GLU A 302 20.89 -21.88 24.47
C GLU A 302 21.05 -22.95 23.38
N GLY A 303 21.87 -22.67 22.37
CA GLY A 303 22.17 -23.60 21.28
C GLY A 303 20.90 -24.12 20.59
N ALA A 304 20.76 -25.45 20.54
CA ALA A 304 19.63 -26.14 19.90
C ALA A 304 18.30 -26.05 20.68
N HIS A 305 18.30 -25.52 21.91
CA HIS A 305 17.10 -25.37 22.74
C HIS A 305 16.56 -23.93 22.75
N ARG A 306 17.14 -23.03 21.94
CA ARG A 306 16.64 -21.66 21.80
C ARG A 306 15.19 -21.69 21.30
N ARG A 307 14.31 -20.92 21.93
CA ARG A 307 12.90 -20.77 21.53
C ARG A 307 12.38 -19.37 21.80
N ALA A 308 11.44 -18.91 20.98
CA ALA A 308 10.75 -17.64 21.20
C ALA A 308 9.75 -17.79 22.36
N ILE A 309 9.64 -16.77 23.19
CA ILE A 309 8.66 -16.64 24.26
C ILE A 309 8.06 -15.24 24.28
N GLY A 310 6.82 -15.09 24.74
CA GLY A 310 6.20 -13.81 25.04
C GLY A 310 6.34 -13.46 26.52
N THR A 311 7.07 -12.38 26.84
CA THR A 311 7.21 -11.89 28.20
C THR A 311 6.24 -10.74 28.44
N SER A 312 5.31 -10.90 29.39
CA SER A 312 4.40 -9.81 29.76
C SER A 312 5.15 -8.60 30.31
N ILE A 313 4.76 -7.42 29.84
CA ILE A 313 5.27 -6.14 30.31
C ILE A 313 4.10 -5.25 30.74
N ALA A 314 4.25 -4.57 31.89
CA ALA A 314 3.22 -3.64 32.38
C ALA A 314 3.36 -2.25 31.75
N ASN A 315 4.60 -1.79 31.55
CA ASN A 315 4.90 -0.46 31.02
C ASN A 315 6.01 -0.54 29.98
N LEU A 316 5.95 0.36 29.01
CA LEU A 316 7.05 0.65 28.11
C LEU A 316 8.23 1.25 28.90
N THR A 317 9.43 1.04 28.40
CA THR A 317 10.70 1.42 29.04
C THR A 317 11.28 2.71 28.50
N GLY A 318 10.54 3.40 27.63
CA GLY A 318 10.91 4.74 27.18
C GLY A 318 10.78 5.78 28.28
N LYS A 319 10.87 7.05 27.90
CA LYS A 319 10.99 8.19 28.82
C LYS A 319 9.75 8.41 29.68
N HIS A 320 8.56 8.03 29.20
CA HIS A 320 7.28 8.39 29.81
C HIS A 320 6.66 7.23 30.60
N GLY A 321 7.16 6.00 30.45
CA GLY A 321 6.64 4.84 31.18
C GLY A 321 5.18 4.55 30.84
N ILE A 322 4.81 4.66 29.57
CA ILE A 322 3.41 4.48 29.12
C ILE A 322 2.98 3.02 29.37
N PRO A 323 1.78 2.77 29.92
CA PRO A 323 1.24 1.42 30.06
C PRO A 323 1.23 0.67 28.72
N ALA A 324 1.73 -0.57 28.72
CA ALA A 324 1.69 -1.44 27.56
C ALA A 324 0.37 -2.24 27.53
N GLY A 325 0.07 -2.86 26.39
CA GLY A 325 -1.15 -3.65 26.21
C GLY A 325 -2.36 -2.79 25.89
N LEU A 326 -2.31 -2.02 24.79
CA LEU A 326 -3.46 -1.23 24.33
C LEU A 326 -4.73 -2.10 24.21
N PHE A 327 -4.61 -3.31 23.68
CA PHE A 327 -5.73 -4.25 23.52
C PHE A 327 -6.17 -4.93 24.81
N ARG A 328 -5.49 -4.67 25.94
CA ARG A 328 -5.86 -5.22 27.24
C ARG A 328 -6.78 -4.28 28.03
N ASP A 329 -6.87 -3.03 27.61
CA ASP A 329 -7.68 -2.00 28.23
C ASP A 329 -9.12 -2.07 27.68
N PRO A 330 -10.11 -2.44 28.51
CA PRO A 330 -11.50 -2.55 28.08
C PRO A 330 -12.08 -1.24 27.54
N ASP A 331 -11.53 -0.08 27.92
CA ASP A 331 -11.96 1.22 27.42
C ASP A 331 -11.69 1.36 25.90
N PHE A 332 -10.77 0.56 25.35
CA PHE A 332 -10.45 0.50 23.92
C PHE A 332 -11.08 -0.69 23.19
N ALA A 333 -12.08 -1.37 23.78
CA ALA A 333 -12.83 -2.44 23.11
C ALA A 333 -13.54 -1.97 21.81
N HIS A 334 -13.76 -0.66 21.63
CA HIS A 334 -14.30 -0.09 20.40
C HIS A 334 -13.30 -0.09 19.22
N LEU A 335 -12.00 -0.25 19.48
CA LEU A 335 -10.99 -0.41 18.46
C LEU A 335 -10.90 -1.89 18.06
N SER A 336 -11.28 -2.21 16.82
CA SER A 336 -11.30 -3.58 16.31
C SER A 336 -9.91 -4.12 16.01
N ALA A 337 -9.04 -3.28 15.44
CA ALA A 337 -7.68 -3.65 15.07
C ALA A 337 -6.80 -2.42 14.88
N VAL A 338 -5.49 -2.65 14.84
CA VAL A 338 -4.50 -1.70 14.30
C VAL A 338 -3.94 -2.28 13.01
N ILE A 339 -4.04 -1.52 11.93
CA ILE A 339 -3.46 -1.88 10.63
C ILE A 339 -2.10 -1.19 10.54
N PHE A 340 -1.07 -1.90 10.12
CA PHE A 340 0.29 -1.37 9.99
C PHE A 340 0.87 -1.64 8.61
N SER A 341 1.71 -0.73 8.13
CA SER A 341 2.65 -1.08 7.07
C SER A 341 3.89 -0.20 7.10
N ASN A 342 5.03 -0.80 6.75
CA ASN A 342 6.27 -0.08 6.46
C ASN A 342 6.52 0.13 4.96
N ALA A 343 5.58 -0.25 4.09
CA ALA A 343 5.73 -0.15 2.65
C ALA A 343 5.05 1.07 2.01
N GLY A 344 4.42 1.95 2.79
CA GLY A 344 3.81 3.20 2.30
C GLY A 344 4.80 4.27 1.81
N THR A 345 5.88 3.89 1.14
CA THR A 345 7.05 4.73 0.81
C THR A 345 7.23 4.91 -0.69
N LEU A 346 7.97 5.93 -1.10
CA LEU A 346 8.33 6.17 -2.51
C LEU A 346 8.98 4.94 -3.17
N ALA A 347 9.73 4.15 -2.40
CA ALA A 347 10.35 2.91 -2.89
C ALA A 347 9.30 1.90 -3.37
N LYS A 348 8.20 1.70 -2.63
CA LYS A 348 7.10 0.83 -3.05
C LYS A 348 6.45 1.35 -4.33
N PHE A 349 6.08 2.63 -4.36
CA PHE A 349 5.49 3.25 -5.55
C PHE A 349 6.42 3.15 -6.77
N ASN A 350 7.75 3.27 -6.58
CA ASN A 350 8.73 3.07 -7.65
C ASN A 350 8.70 1.64 -8.19
N ARG A 351 8.74 0.63 -7.31
CA ARG A 351 8.68 -0.77 -7.73
C ARG A 351 7.36 -1.08 -8.46
N MET A 352 6.23 -0.66 -7.90
CA MET A 352 4.93 -0.90 -8.51
C MET A 352 4.78 -0.19 -9.87
N GLY A 353 5.25 1.05 -9.99
CA GLY A 353 5.29 1.76 -11.28
C GLY A 353 6.23 1.11 -12.30
N PHE A 354 7.39 0.60 -11.85
CA PHE A 354 8.39 -0.04 -12.70
C PHE A 354 7.88 -1.39 -13.23
N LEU A 355 7.21 -2.17 -12.39
CA LEU A 355 6.53 -3.41 -12.75
C LEU A 355 5.33 -3.14 -13.67
N ALA A 356 4.65 -2.01 -13.50
CA ALA A 356 3.61 -1.50 -14.42
C ALA A 356 4.15 -0.97 -15.76
N GLY A 357 5.45 -1.08 -16.04
CA GLY A 357 6.04 -0.78 -17.35
C GLY A 357 6.61 0.62 -17.51
N TRP A 358 6.53 1.48 -16.49
CA TRP A 358 7.25 2.75 -16.47
C TRP A 358 8.72 2.49 -16.15
N ARG A 359 9.52 2.22 -17.19
CA ARG A 359 10.93 1.85 -17.08
C ARG A 359 11.82 2.87 -17.79
N PRO A 360 12.22 3.97 -17.13
CA PRO A 360 13.21 4.89 -17.68
C PRO A 360 14.45 4.14 -18.17
N PRO A 361 14.99 4.47 -19.36
CA PRO A 361 16.18 3.81 -19.88
C PRO A 361 17.34 3.87 -18.89
N GLY A 362 17.94 2.70 -18.62
CA GLY A 362 19.09 2.58 -17.74
C GLY A 362 18.79 2.55 -16.24
N LEU A 363 17.51 2.60 -15.82
CA LEU A 363 17.12 2.42 -14.42
C LEU A 363 17.08 0.93 -14.06
N GLU A 364 17.82 0.55 -13.03
CA GLU A 364 17.73 -0.73 -12.33
C GLU A 364 17.26 -0.51 -10.89
N MET A 365 16.46 -1.44 -10.37
CA MET A 365 16.02 -1.45 -8.98
C MET A 365 16.41 -2.78 -8.33
N ILE A 366 17.12 -2.70 -7.21
CA ILE A 366 17.48 -3.87 -6.39
C ILE A 366 16.78 -3.73 -5.05
N ARG A 367 15.97 -4.73 -4.69
CA ARG A 367 15.33 -4.80 -3.36
C ARG A 367 16.14 -5.74 -2.48
N ARG A 368 16.54 -5.23 -1.32
CA ARG A 368 17.27 -5.99 -0.29
C ARG A 368 16.50 -5.92 1.02
N GLY A 369 16.42 -7.02 1.75
CA GLY A 369 15.72 -7.04 3.04
C GLY A 369 15.67 -8.41 3.67
N ILE A 370 14.70 -8.58 4.56
CA ILE A 370 14.46 -9.79 5.33
C ILE A 370 13.04 -10.32 5.12
N LEU A 371 12.93 -11.63 4.91
CA LEU A 371 11.68 -12.38 4.88
C LEU A 371 11.43 -13.04 6.23
N PHE A 372 10.15 -13.20 6.57
CA PHE A 372 9.75 -13.97 7.73
C PHE A 372 9.98 -15.48 7.48
N ASP A 373 10.89 -16.09 8.25
CA ASP A 373 11.05 -17.54 8.25
C ASP A 373 9.89 -18.21 8.99
N ARG A 374 9.09 -18.96 8.22
CA ARG A 374 7.91 -19.69 8.73
C ARG A 374 8.24 -21.10 9.22
N THR A 375 9.51 -21.53 9.16
CA THR A 375 9.93 -22.82 9.68
C THR A 375 9.67 -22.87 11.19
N PRO A 376 8.95 -23.89 11.72
CA PRO A 376 8.69 -23.99 13.15
C PRO A 376 9.97 -23.93 13.98
N GLY A 377 10.03 -22.98 14.92
CA GLY A 377 11.21 -22.76 15.77
C GLY A 377 12.28 -21.84 15.17
N ALA A 378 12.08 -21.31 13.95
CA ALA A 378 12.95 -20.28 13.40
C ALA A 378 12.91 -19.02 14.29
N LEU A 379 14.10 -18.48 14.56
CA LEU A 379 14.28 -17.26 15.35
C LEU A 379 14.90 -16.13 14.55
N GLU A 380 15.49 -16.47 13.41
CA GLU A 380 16.21 -15.54 12.55
C GLU A 380 15.44 -15.43 11.22
N PRO A 381 15.42 -14.25 10.59
CA PRO A 381 14.78 -14.08 9.30
C PRO A 381 15.64 -14.66 8.16
N ILE A 382 15.07 -14.69 6.95
CA ILE A 382 15.79 -15.05 5.72
C ILE A 382 16.18 -13.78 4.97
N ASP A 383 17.47 -13.55 4.75
CA ASP A 383 17.96 -12.44 3.93
C ASP A 383 17.64 -12.67 2.44
N PHE A 384 17.32 -11.57 1.73
CA PHE A 384 17.20 -11.59 0.27
C PHE A 384 17.75 -10.30 -0.36
N GLU A 385 18.25 -10.42 -1.58
CA GLU A 385 18.64 -9.31 -2.45
C GLU A 385 18.34 -9.70 -3.90
N LEU A 386 17.40 -9.01 -4.55
CA LEU A 386 16.94 -9.37 -5.89
C LEU A 386 16.66 -8.12 -6.73
N THR A 387 16.97 -8.20 -8.03
CA THR A 387 16.57 -7.19 -9.02
C THR A 387 15.07 -7.26 -9.24
N VAL A 388 14.35 -6.15 -9.01
CA VAL A 388 12.87 -6.08 -9.02
C VAL A 388 12.27 -6.55 -10.35
N GLY A 389 12.99 -6.39 -11.46
CA GLY A 389 12.55 -6.82 -12.79
C GLY A 389 12.80 -8.28 -13.13
N SER A 390 13.44 -9.07 -12.26
CA SER A 390 13.80 -10.46 -12.56
C SER A 390 12.63 -11.43 -12.37
N ASP A 391 12.68 -12.58 -13.05
CA ASP A 391 11.71 -13.66 -12.86
C ASP A 391 11.79 -14.24 -11.45
N GLU A 392 12.99 -14.31 -10.88
CA GLU A 392 13.22 -14.76 -9.50
C GLU A 392 12.48 -13.87 -8.49
N TYR A 393 12.56 -12.55 -8.63
CA TYR A 393 11.84 -11.61 -7.78
C TYR A 393 10.32 -11.79 -7.87
N GLN A 394 9.80 -11.89 -9.10
CA GLN A 394 8.36 -12.06 -9.31
C GLN A 394 7.85 -13.42 -8.83
N SER A 395 8.70 -14.46 -8.86
CA SER A 395 8.37 -15.80 -8.38
C SER A 395 8.25 -15.92 -6.85
N LEU A 396 8.66 -14.91 -6.09
CA LEU A 396 8.48 -14.88 -4.64
C LEU A 396 7.01 -14.93 -4.22
N TRP A 397 6.09 -14.50 -5.08
CA TRP A 397 4.66 -14.44 -4.79
C TRP A 397 3.84 -14.97 -5.98
N PRO A 398 2.65 -15.55 -5.74
CA PRO A 398 1.84 -16.19 -6.78
C PRO A 398 1.55 -15.30 -8.01
N TRP A 399 1.47 -13.99 -7.80
CA TRP A 399 1.16 -13.01 -8.85
C TRP A 399 2.23 -11.93 -9.00
N GLY A 400 3.44 -12.13 -8.44
CA GLY A 400 4.44 -11.07 -8.27
C GLY A 400 4.12 -10.11 -7.12
N GLU A 401 4.93 -9.07 -6.92
CA GLU A 401 4.75 -8.11 -5.81
C GLU A 401 3.35 -7.47 -5.85
N ALA A 402 2.64 -7.53 -4.73
CA ALA A 402 1.32 -6.95 -4.54
C ALA A 402 1.40 -5.70 -3.66
N TRP A 403 0.49 -4.75 -3.80
CA TRP A 403 0.40 -3.57 -2.91
C TRP A 403 0.23 -3.96 -1.46
N CYS A 404 -0.63 -4.94 -1.16
CA CYS A 404 -1.01 -5.33 0.20
C CYS A 404 -0.04 -6.26 0.94
N GLN A 405 1.06 -6.67 0.29
CA GLN A 405 1.93 -7.73 0.80
C GLN A 405 2.63 -7.41 2.14
N GLU A 406 2.92 -6.13 2.39
CA GLU A 406 3.50 -5.64 3.65
C GLU A 406 2.46 -4.96 4.54
N LEU A 407 1.16 -5.20 4.30
CA LEU A 407 0.08 -4.76 5.18
C LEU A 407 -0.09 -5.79 6.30
N GLU A 408 -0.15 -5.34 7.54
CA GLU A 408 -0.36 -6.17 8.72
C GLU A 408 -1.62 -5.72 9.46
N VAL A 409 -2.40 -6.66 9.98
CA VAL A 409 -3.59 -6.39 10.81
C VAL A 409 -3.40 -7.04 12.17
N PHE A 410 -3.18 -6.22 13.20
CA PHE A 410 -3.12 -6.67 14.59
C PHE A 410 -4.52 -6.60 15.21
N HIS A 411 -5.12 -7.75 15.49
CA HIS A 411 -6.50 -7.84 15.96
C HIS A 411 -6.58 -7.57 17.47
N ASN A 412 -7.55 -6.76 17.87
CA ASN A 412 -7.86 -6.58 19.28
C ASN A 412 -8.69 -7.79 19.78
N PRO A 413 -8.16 -8.65 20.66
CA PRO A 413 -8.93 -9.77 21.22
C PRO A 413 -10.16 -9.36 22.04
N GLN A 414 -10.23 -8.09 22.48
CA GLN A 414 -11.37 -7.53 23.22
C GLN A 414 -12.29 -6.68 22.35
N ALA A 415 -12.14 -6.71 21.02
CA ALA A 415 -12.96 -5.91 20.10
C ALA A 415 -14.46 -6.20 20.27
N ALA A 416 -15.25 -5.14 20.48
CA ALA A 416 -16.72 -5.21 20.47
C ALA A 416 -17.26 -5.57 19.08
N HIS A 417 -16.58 -5.10 18.03
CA HIS A 417 -16.92 -5.36 16.63
C HIS A 417 -15.66 -5.82 15.88
N PRO A 418 -15.27 -7.10 15.94
CA PRO A 418 -14.02 -7.58 15.34
C PRO A 418 -14.04 -7.50 13.81
N ILE A 419 -12.86 -7.34 13.21
CA ILE A 419 -12.68 -7.39 11.76
C ILE A 419 -12.43 -8.86 11.35
N PRO A 420 -13.20 -9.44 10.41
CA PRO A 420 -12.93 -10.79 9.93
C PRO A 420 -11.67 -10.82 9.07
N PHE A 421 -11.00 -11.98 9.03
CA PHE A 421 -9.83 -12.21 8.16
C PHE A 421 -10.13 -11.88 6.69
N ASP A 422 -11.30 -12.32 6.21
CA ASP A 422 -11.70 -12.21 4.80
C ASP A 422 -11.97 -10.78 4.31
N LEU A 423 -12.01 -9.78 5.21
CA LEU A 423 -12.13 -8.38 4.79
C LEU A 423 -10.88 -7.91 4.04
N ILE A 424 -9.68 -8.29 4.51
CA ILE A 424 -8.39 -7.86 3.93
C ILE A 424 -7.45 -9.07 3.79
N PRO A 425 -7.81 -10.11 3.02
CA PRO A 425 -7.14 -11.41 3.05
C PRO A 425 -5.67 -11.38 2.58
N GLY A 426 -5.30 -10.37 1.80
CA GLY A 426 -3.93 -10.11 1.36
C GLY A 426 -3.05 -9.45 2.42
N ALA A 427 -3.56 -9.09 3.59
CA ALA A 427 -2.74 -8.66 4.71
C ALA A 427 -2.17 -9.87 5.49
N THR A 428 -1.16 -9.61 6.33
CA THR A 428 -0.72 -10.54 7.36
C THR A 428 -1.47 -10.25 8.65
N HIS A 429 -2.26 -11.20 9.15
CA HIS A 429 -3.09 -11.02 10.33
C HIS A 429 -2.41 -11.61 11.57
N TRP A 430 -2.49 -10.88 12.68
CA TRP A 430 -2.01 -11.32 13.98
C TRP A 430 -3.19 -11.43 14.94
N PHE A 431 -3.39 -12.62 15.49
CA PHE A 431 -4.45 -12.92 16.45
C PHE A 431 -3.85 -13.39 17.75
N GLU A 432 -4.40 -12.95 18.87
CA GLU A 432 -4.08 -13.58 20.14
C GLU A 432 -5.05 -14.73 20.44
N ARG A 433 -4.53 -15.94 20.64
CA ARG A 433 -5.30 -17.14 20.96
C ARG A 433 -4.55 -17.97 21.99
N ASP A 434 -5.25 -18.42 23.03
CA ASP A 434 -4.69 -19.26 24.11
C ASP A 434 -3.41 -18.69 24.77
N GLY A 435 -3.22 -17.37 24.74
CA GLY A 435 -2.06 -16.66 25.29
C GLY A 435 -0.90 -16.48 24.30
N ASP A 436 -0.98 -17.03 23.10
CA ASP A 436 0.00 -16.88 22.02
C ASP A 436 -0.49 -15.89 20.96
N VAL A 437 0.45 -15.21 20.28
CA VAL A 437 0.15 -14.36 19.13
C VAL A 437 0.44 -15.13 17.85
N GLU A 438 -0.61 -15.58 17.19
CA GLU A 438 -0.56 -16.35 15.95
C GLU A 438 -0.53 -15.44 14.71
N CYS A 439 0.29 -15.81 13.73
CA CYS A 439 0.37 -15.15 12.43
C CYS A 439 -0.41 -15.95 11.38
N SER A 440 -1.35 -15.31 10.67
CA SER A 440 -2.14 -15.91 9.58
C SER A 440 -2.02 -15.07 8.32
N THR A 441 -1.70 -15.69 7.18
CA THR A 441 -1.52 -14.98 5.91
C THR A 441 -1.63 -15.94 4.72
N ILE A 442 -1.97 -15.40 3.55
CA ILE A 442 -1.94 -16.13 2.29
C ILE A 442 -0.53 -16.20 1.66
N TRP A 443 0.42 -15.42 2.17
CA TRP A 443 1.76 -15.30 1.58
C TRP A 443 2.70 -16.39 2.09
N ALA A 444 3.32 -17.12 1.15
CA ALA A 444 4.45 -17.99 1.48
C ALA A 444 5.67 -17.17 1.96
N ASN A 445 5.95 -16.04 1.29
CA ASN A 445 7.03 -15.11 1.61
C ASN A 445 6.45 -13.78 2.10
N SER A 446 6.72 -13.38 3.35
CA SER A 446 6.35 -12.06 3.86
C SER A 446 7.59 -11.23 4.12
N VAL A 447 7.66 -10.05 3.53
CA VAL A 447 8.78 -9.13 3.76
C VAL A 447 8.55 -8.41 5.07
N LEU A 448 9.46 -8.59 6.03
CA LEU A 448 9.39 -7.91 7.33
C LEU A 448 9.95 -6.49 7.23
N ALA A 449 11.03 -6.33 6.48
CA ALA A 449 11.68 -5.05 6.23
C ALA A 449 12.50 -5.11 4.96
N SER A 450 12.58 -4.00 4.22
CA SER A 450 13.42 -3.92 3.02
C SER A 450 13.73 -2.50 2.61
N ILE A 451 14.82 -2.33 1.88
CA ILE A 451 15.20 -1.12 1.15
C ILE A 451 15.18 -1.38 -0.35
N THR A 452 15.12 -0.32 -1.16
CA THR A 452 15.26 -0.41 -2.61
C THR A 452 16.30 0.57 -3.08
N HIS A 453 17.35 0.04 -3.71
CA HIS A 453 18.37 0.83 -4.36
C HIS A 453 17.97 1.10 -5.80
N LEU A 454 17.91 2.37 -6.17
CA LEU A 454 17.72 2.81 -7.55
C LEU A 454 19.09 3.10 -8.15
N ARG A 455 19.42 2.48 -9.28
CA ARG A 455 20.70 2.67 -9.97
C ARG A 455 20.45 3.15 -11.39
N MET A 456 21.03 4.29 -11.78
CA MET A 456 21.05 4.74 -13.16
C MET A 456 22.34 4.28 -13.84
N SER A 457 22.22 3.79 -15.08
CA SER A 457 23.37 3.38 -15.89
C SER A 457 24.37 4.53 -16.05
N GLY A 458 25.63 4.28 -15.66
CA GLY A 458 26.72 5.27 -15.73
C GLY A 458 27.01 5.99 -14.41
N GLU A 459 26.22 5.79 -13.36
CA GLU A 459 26.55 6.22 -12.01
C GLU A 459 27.42 5.16 -11.31
N PRO A 460 28.49 5.56 -10.57
CA PRO A 460 29.26 4.61 -9.79
C PRO A 460 28.37 3.92 -8.77
N ALA A 461 28.55 2.60 -8.59
CA ALA A 461 27.85 1.88 -7.54
C ALA A 461 28.12 2.56 -6.20
N THR A 462 27.06 3.06 -5.55
CA THR A 462 27.14 3.46 -4.14
C THR A 462 27.60 2.22 -3.37
N PRO A 463 28.64 2.30 -2.53
CA PRO A 463 29.08 1.16 -1.75
C PRO A 463 27.89 0.61 -0.96
N PRO A 464 27.76 -0.71 -0.80
CA PRO A 464 26.69 -1.27 0.00
C PRO A 464 26.80 -0.66 1.40
N GLU A 465 25.75 0.04 1.84
CA GLU A 465 25.61 0.32 3.25
C GLU A 465 25.56 -1.03 3.96
N GLU A 466 26.55 -1.29 4.81
CA GLU A 466 26.55 -2.46 5.68
C GLU A 466 25.36 -2.32 6.63
N THR A 467 24.19 -2.83 6.24
CA THR A 467 23.13 -3.19 7.17
C THR A 467 23.60 -4.42 7.96
N LYS A 468 24.53 -4.19 8.89
CA LYS A 468 24.71 -5.06 10.04
C LYS A 468 23.50 -4.82 10.93
N HIS A 469 22.61 -5.80 10.96
CA HIS A 469 21.41 -5.89 11.82
C HIS A 469 20.22 -5.04 11.35
N ALA A 470 19.37 -5.66 10.51
CA ALA A 470 17.93 -5.43 10.57
C ALA A 470 17.39 -6.10 11.85
#